data_AF-A0A550GH20-F1
#
_entry.id   AF-A0A550GH20-F1
#
_cell.length_a   1.000
_cell.length_b   1.000
_cell.length_c   1.000
_cell.angle_alpha   90.00
_cell.angle_beta   90.00
_cell.angle_gamma   90.00
#
_symmetry.space_group_name_H-M   'P 1'
#
loop_
_entity.id
_entity.type
_entity.pdbx_description
1 polymer ?
#
loop_
_entity_poly.entity_id
_entity_poly.type
_entity_poly.pdbx_seq_one_letter_code
_entity_poly.pdbx_strand_id
1 'polypeptide(L)' 'MSKQQISIRETTMAEKIAEKMPKEKIQELKQMLKEKKPDEPVEKVLVNFCERHAVTLGTCRQYYERLVEKGEVK' A
#
# COMPACT_ATOMS: atom_id res chain seq x y z
N MET A 1 -18.19 18.20 -33.19
CA MET A 1 -17.97 16.77 -32.84
C MET A 1 -16.53 16.41 -33.18
N SER A 2 -15.90 15.54 -32.39
CA SER A 2 -14.42 15.34 -32.26
C SER A 2 -13.82 16.27 -31.19
N LYS A 3 -13.00 15.82 -30.24
CA LYS A 3 -12.04 14.71 -30.25
C LYS A 3 -12.04 13.98 -28.90
N GLN A 4 -12.18 12.65 -28.92
CA GLN A 4 -11.58 11.81 -27.88
C GLN A 4 -10.07 11.98 -28.03
N GLN A 5 -9.43 12.61 -27.05
CA GLN A 5 -7.99 12.54 -26.86
C GLN A 5 -7.74 11.63 -25.67
N ILE A 6 -7.51 10.36 -25.98
CA ILE A 6 -6.88 9.40 -25.08
C ILE A 6 -5.42 9.83 -25.00
N SER A 7 -5.09 10.65 -24.00
CA SER A 7 -3.70 10.96 -23.65
C SER A 7 -3.24 9.94 -22.61
N ILE A 8 -2.67 8.86 -23.13
CA ILE A 8 -1.70 8.03 -22.41
C ILE A 8 -0.59 8.96 -21.88
N ARG A 9 -0.63 9.28 -20.58
CA ARG A 9 0.51 9.87 -19.88
C ARG A 9 1.06 8.82 -18.94
N GLU A 10 2.20 8.28 -19.33
CA GLU A 10 3.16 7.51 -18.55
C GLU A 10 3.64 8.33 -17.34
N THR A 11 2.74 8.57 -16.38
CA THR A 11 3.03 9.33 -15.16
C THR A 11 3.32 8.31 -14.07
N THR A 12 4.61 8.07 -13.88
CA THR A 12 5.29 7.41 -12.76
C THR A 12 4.39 7.19 -11.56
N MET A 13 3.80 5.99 -11.47
CA MET A 13 2.86 5.61 -10.41
C MET A 13 3.50 5.57 -9.02
N ALA A 14 4.83 5.58 -8.92
CA ALA A 14 5.58 5.45 -7.66
C ALA A 14 5.55 6.71 -6.77
N GLU A 15 5.36 7.90 -7.33
CA GLU A 15 5.61 9.16 -6.59
C GLU A 15 4.33 9.71 -5.91
N LYS A 16 3.14 9.36 -6.41
CA LYS A 16 1.84 9.80 -5.83
C LYS A 16 1.36 8.94 -4.65
N ILE A 17 2.21 8.04 -4.18
CA ILE A 17 1.90 7.00 -3.20
C ILE A 17 2.06 7.51 -1.76
N ALA A 18 2.90 8.52 -1.56
CA ALA A 18 3.30 9.03 -0.25
C ALA A 18 2.28 9.96 0.42
N GLU A 19 1.63 10.86 -0.34
CA GLU A 19 0.71 11.88 0.20
C GLU A 19 -0.76 11.48 0.13
N LYS A 20 -1.09 10.38 -0.56
CA LYS A 20 -2.45 9.89 -0.75
C LYS A 20 -2.62 8.45 -0.30
N MET A 21 -2.14 8.10 0.89
CA MET A 21 -2.60 6.86 1.51
C MET A 21 -4.04 7.06 1.98
N PRO A 22 -5.06 6.45 1.33
CA PRO A 22 -6.42 6.53 1.85
C PRO A 22 -6.43 5.88 3.24
N LYS A 23 -6.96 6.59 4.22
CA LYS A 23 -6.98 6.17 5.64
C LYS A 23 -7.53 4.76 5.81
N GLU A 24 -8.50 4.38 4.99
CA GLU A 24 -9.11 3.04 4.93
C GLU A 24 -8.08 1.94 4.66
N LYS A 25 -7.16 2.15 3.72
CA LYS A 25 -6.10 1.17 3.39
C LYS A 25 -5.08 1.02 4.51
N ILE A 26 -4.76 2.11 5.21
CA ILE A 26 -3.89 2.04 6.40
C ILE A 26 -4.56 1.26 7.52
N GLN A 27 -5.85 1.52 7.77
CA GLN A 27 -6.59 0.82 8.81
C GLN A 27 -6.69 -0.68 8.52
N GLU A 28 -6.95 -1.05 7.25
CA GLU A 28 -6.97 -2.45 6.85
C GLU A 28 -5.60 -3.12 7.05
N LEU A 29 -4.51 -2.49 6.60
CA LEU A 29 -3.16 -3.02 6.80
C LEU A 29 -2.84 -3.23 8.29
N LYS A 30 -3.18 -2.26 9.14
CA LYS A 30 -3.02 -2.39 10.59
C LYS A 30 -3.83 -3.54 11.15
N GLN A 31 -5.08 -3.69 10.72
CA GLN A 31 -5.94 -4.77 11.17
C GLN A 31 -5.34 -6.13 10.78
N MET A 32 -4.90 -6.28 9.53
CA MET A 32 -4.22 -7.51 9.09
C MET A 32 -2.95 -7.80 9.89
N LEU A 33 -2.16 -6.77 10.24
CA LEU A 33 -0.96 -6.92 11.07
C LEU A 33 -1.28 -7.23 12.54
N LYS A 34 -2.43 -6.78 13.06
CA LYS A 34 -2.89 -7.09 14.42
C LYS A 34 -3.52 -8.48 14.53
N GLU A 35 -4.23 -8.91 13.50
CA GLU A 35 -4.84 -10.24 13.40
C GLU A 35 -3.86 -11.32 12.92
N LYS A 36 -2.65 -10.92 12.49
CA LYS A 36 -1.62 -11.86 12.06
C LYS A 36 -1.29 -12.83 13.19
N LYS A 37 -1.01 -14.07 12.82
CA LYS A 37 -0.50 -15.06 13.79
C LYS A 37 0.89 -14.62 14.27
N PRO A 38 1.26 -14.90 15.53
CA PRO A 38 2.59 -14.54 16.05
C PRO A 38 3.72 -15.18 15.22
N ASP A 39 3.48 -16.36 14.67
CA ASP A 39 4.41 -17.10 13.81
C ASP A 39 4.40 -16.63 12.33
N GLU A 40 3.46 -15.75 11.95
CA GLU A 40 3.35 -15.28 10.58
C GLU A 40 4.28 -14.09 10.32
N PRO A 41 5.17 -14.18 9.31
CA PRO A 41 6.04 -13.07 8.95
C PRO A 41 5.20 -11.90 8.43
N VAL A 42 5.56 -10.70 8.89
CA VAL A 42 4.96 -9.44 8.44
C VAL A 42 4.96 -9.35 6.91
N GLU A 43 6.03 -9.79 6.27
CA GLU A 43 6.21 -9.74 4.82
C GLU A 43 5.08 -10.48 4.08
N LYS A 44 4.58 -11.59 4.62
CA LYS A 44 3.44 -12.32 4.05
C LYS A 44 2.13 -11.56 4.17
N VAL A 45 1.93 -10.84 5.27
CA VAL A 45 0.79 -9.93 5.45
C VAL A 45 0.86 -8.78 4.46
N LEU A 46 2.07 -8.22 4.24
CA LEU A 46 2.29 -7.17 3.24
C LEU A 46 2.00 -7.67 1.84
N VAL A 47 2.52 -8.84 1.45
CA VAL A 47 2.26 -9.45 0.12
C VAL A 47 0.75 -9.61 -0.11
N ASN A 48 0.04 -10.22 0.84
CA ASN A 48 -1.42 -10.37 0.75
C ASN A 48 -2.14 -9.02 0.60
N PHE A 49 -1.71 -8.01 1.34
CA PHE A 49 -2.25 -6.66 1.23
C PHE A 49 -1.93 -6.04 -0.14
N CYS A 50 -0.72 -6.22 -0.66
CA CYS A 50 -0.32 -5.72 -1.97
C CYS A 50 -1.13 -6.33 -3.10
N GLU A 51 -1.30 -7.66 -3.07
CA GLU A 51 -2.06 -8.41 -4.07
C GLU A 51 -3.53 -7.98 -4.09
N ARG A 52 -4.14 -7.74 -2.92
CA ARG A 52 -5.53 -7.27 -2.81
C ARG A 52 -5.73 -5.86 -3.36
N HIS A 53 -4.73 -4.98 -3.24
CA HIS A 53 -4.84 -3.58 -3.64
C HIS A 53 -4.18 -3.28 -4.98
N ALA A 54 -3.68 -4.30 -5.69
CA ALA A 54 -2.94 -4.18 -6.94
C ALA A 54 -1.78 -3.15 -6.86
N VAL A 55 -1.09 -3.10 -5.71
CA VAL A 55 0.07 -2.25 -5.50
C VAL A 55 1.35 -3.07 -5.51
N THR A 56 2.48 -2.43 -5.78
CA THR A 56 3.77 -3.14 -5.79
C THR A 56 4.23 -3.48 -4.36
N LEU A 57 5.02 -4.54 -4.21
CA LEU A 57 5.59 -4.90 -2.91
C LEU A 57 6.45 -3.78 -2.32
N GLY A 58 7.20 -3.05 -3.16
CA GLY A 58 7.97 -1.88 -2.73
C GLY A 58 7.10 -0.79 -2.13
N THR A 59 5.91 -0.56 -2.70
CA THR A 59 4.90 0.35 -2.16
C THR A 59 4.41 -0.10 -0.78
N CYS A 60 4.05 -1.37 -0.61
CA CYS A 60 3.60 -1.87 0.69
C CYS A 60 4.70 -1.85 1.75
N ARG A 61 5.95 -2.09 1.35
CA ARG A 61 7.09 -2.00 2.25
C ARG A 61 7.25 -0.58 2.79
N GLN A 62 7.20 0.43 1.93
CA GLN A 62 7.21 1.82 2.38
C GLN A 62 6.03 2.16 3.31
N TYR A 63 4.85 1.58 3.08
CA TYR A 63 3.71 1.74 3.96
C TYR A 63 3.95 1.13 5.34
N TYR A 64 4.52 -0.07 5.37
CA TYR A 64 4.88 -0.74 6.59
C TYR A 64 5.96 0.03 7.37
N GLU A 65 7.03 0.44 6.69
CA GLU A 65 8.12 1.22 7.29
C GLU A 65 7.59 2.50 7.95
N ARG A 66 6.69 3.23 7.29
CA ARG A 66 6.04 4.41 7.89
C ARG A 66 5.20 4.08 9.11
N LEU A 67 4.54 2.93 9.14
CA LEU A 67 3.78 2.50 10.32
C LEU A 67 4.72 2.13 11.48
N VAL A 68 5.86 1.52 11.18
CA VAL A 68 6.92 1.22 12.16
C VAL A 68 7.53 2.52 12.69
N GLU A 69 7.88 3.47 11.82
CA GLU A 69 8.43 4.78 12.21
C GLU A 69 7.47 5.56 13.11
N LYS A 70 6.16 5.44 12.88
CA LYS A 70 5.13 6.04 13.74
C LYS A 70 4.86 5.27 15.03
N GLY A 71 5.48 4.10 15.21
CA GLY A 71 5.27 3.23 16.36
C GLY A 71 3.89 2.55 16.38
N GLU A 72 3.20 2.51 15.25
CA GLU A 72 1.84 1.96 15.15
C GLU A 72 1.85 0.42 14.96
N VAL A 73 2.99 -0.12 14.52
CA VAL A 73 3.24 -1.56 14.38
C VAL A 73 4.69 -1.84 14.85
N LYS A 74 4.92 -3.05 15.39
CA LYS A 74 6.21 -3.51 15.95
C LYS A 74 6.64 -4.82 15.32
#